data_AF-A0AAI9TMM9-F1
#
_entry.id   AF-A0AAI9TMM9-F1
#
_cell.length_a   1.000
_cell.length_b   1.000
_cell.length_c   1.000
_cell.angle_alpha   90.00
_cell.angle_beta   90.00
_cell.angle_gamma   90.00
#
_symmetry.space_group_name_H-M   'P 1'
#
loop_
_entity.id
_entity.type
_entity.pdbx_description
1 polymer ?
#
loop_
_entity_poly.entity_id
_entity_poly.type
_entity_poly.pdbx_seq_one_letter_code
_entity_poly.pdbx_strand_id
1 'polypeptide(L)'
;MPAIPPTIATTAQTSIMDNAARLLKRSSMSNPDKYPLYIFLIIAGCIVGGLIGFSVYTMYHGLDDSDRMKDVSHEQRKYMRETRHRYLNMLAFEARRPELVVPIREVDA
;
A
#
# COMPACT_ATOMS: atom_id res chain seq x y z
N MET A 1 -63.64 6.37 -1.24
CA MET A 1 -62.40 5.99 -0.54
C MET A 1 -62.11 7.08 0.49
N PRO A 2 -62.04 6.80 1.79
CA PRO A 2 -61.74 7.84 2.78
C PRO A 2 -60.25 8.18 2.69
N ALA A 3 -59.94 9.43 2.34
CA ALA A 3 -58.58 9.95 2.38
C ALA A 3 -58.19 10.14 3.85
N ILE A 4 -57.18 9.39 4.30
CA ILE A 4 -56.64 9.49 5.65
C ILE A 4 -56.02 10.90 5.78
N PRO A 5 -56.38 11.69 6.80
CA PRO A 5 -55.84 13.03 6.96
C PRO A 5 -54.33 12.97 7.22
N PRO A 6 -53.52 13.83 6.55
CA PRO A 6 -52.06 13.75 6.57
C PRO A 6 -51.46 13.92 7.97
N THR A 7 -52.21 14.54 8.90
CA THR A 7 -51.80 14.77 10.29
C THR A 7 -51.57 13.48 11.09
N ILE A 8 -52.32 12.40 10.81
CA ILE A 8 -52.18 11.10 11.52
C ILE A 8 -50.93 10.35 11.03
N ALA A 9 -50.62 10.43 9.74
CA ALA A 9 -49.41 9.83 9.18
C ALA A 9 -48.15 10.49 9.75
N THR A 10 -48.15 11.82 9.90
CA THR A 10 -47.02 12.56 10.46
C THR A 10 -46.81 12.28 11.94
N THR A 11 -47.87 12.15 12.75
CA THR A 11 -47.74 11.81 14.19
C THR A 11 -47.30 10.37 14.43
N ALA A 12 -47.73 9.44 13.57
CA ALA A 12 -47.22 8.06 13.60
C ALA A 12 -45.73 8.01 13.25
N GLN A 13 -45.28 8.77 12.25
CA GLN A 13 -43.86 8.83 11.88
C GLN A 13 -42.99 9.47 12.96
N THR A 14 -43.43 10.55 13.60
CA THR A 14 -42.67 11.18 14.70
C THR A 14 -42.54 10.25 15.90
N SER A 15 -43.62 9.57 16.31
CA SER A 15 -43.56 8.62 17.42
C SER A 15 -42.69 7.39 17.14
N ILE A 16 -42.65 6.90 15.90
CA ILE A 16 -41.72 5.83 15.48
C ILE A 16 -40.27 6.31 15.56
N MET A 17 -39.99 7.52 15.08
CA MET A 17 -38.65 8.11 15.08
C MET A 17 -38.16 8.38 16.52
N ASP A 18 -39.04 8.86 17.41
CA ASP A 18 -38.74 9.09 18.82
C ASP A 18 -38.46 7.78 19.57
N ASN A 19 -39.21 6.72 19.27
CA ASN A 19 -38.98 5.39 19.83
C ASN A 19 -37.68 4.77 19.33
N ALA A 20 -37.37 4.91 18.03
CA ALA A 20 -36.09 4.47 17.46
C ALA A 20 -34.90 5.21 18.10
N ALA A 21 -35.01 6.53 18.29
CA ALA A 21 -34.00 7.33 18.97
C ALA A 21 -33.80 6.90 20.43
N ARG A 22 -34.88 6.58 21.16
CA ARG A 22 -34.81 6.07 22.54
C ARG A 22 -34.13 4.69 22.62
N LEU A 23 -34.38 3.82 21.65
CA LEU A 23 -33.74 2.50 21.58
C LEU A 23 -32.24 2.62 21.28
N LEU A 24 -31.86 3.46 20.32
CA LEU A 24 -30.45 3.74 19.99
C LEU A 24 -29.69 4.37 21.16
N LYS A 25 -30.32 5.30 21.88
CA LYS A 25 -29.73 5.92 23.07
C LYS A 25 -29.53 4.91 24.20
N ARG A 26 -30.48 3.97 24.38
CA ARG A 26 -30.38 2.91 25.39
C ARG A 26 -29.34 1.86 25.03
N SER A 27 -29.17 1.50 23.75
CA SER A 27 -28.13 0.56 23.32
C SER A 27 -26.72 1.16 23.39
N SER A 28 -26.60 2.47 23.15
CA SER A 28 -25.34 3.23 23.24
C SER A 28 -24.81 3.41 24.68
N MET A 29 -25.63 3.17 25.72
CA MET A 29 -25.21 3.33 27.12
C MET A 29 -24.88 2.00 27.83
N SER A 30 -24.58 0.93 27.08
CA SER A 30 -24.34 -0.39 27.67
C SER A 30 -23.00 -0.47 28.42
N ASN A 31 -21.88 0.04 27.88
CA ASN A 31 -20.57 -0.01 28.54
C ASN A 31 -19.58 1.01 27.92
N PRO A 32 -19.37 2.20 28.51
CA PRO A 32 -18.47 3.22 27.95
C PRO A 32 -17.01 2.75 27.84
N ASP A 33 -16.57 1.86 28.73
CA ASP A 33 -15.19 1.38 28.80
C ASP A 33 -14.82 0.43 27.66
N LYS A 34 -15.81 -0.12 26.93
CA LYS A 34 -15.58 -1.10 25.86
C LYS A 34 -15.49 -0.46 24.47
N TYR A 35 -15.96 0.78 24.31
CA TYR A 35 -15.81 1.54 23.05
C TYR A 35 -14.36 1.64 22.57
N PRO A 36 -13.37 2.05 23.41
CA PRO A 36 -12.00 2.15 22.94
C PRO A 36 -11.44 0.80 22.46
N LEU A 37 -11.84 -0.30 23.09
CA LEU A 37 -11.42 -1.65 22.71
C LEU A 37 -11.99 -2.07 21.35
N TYR A 38 -13.29 -1.81 21.10
CA TYR A 38 -13.90 -2.10 19.80
C TYR A 38 -13.33 -1.22 18.68
N ILE A 39 -13.10 0.07 18.94
CA ILE A 39 -12.49 0.99 17.99
C ILE A 39 -11.08 0.52 17.62
N PHE A 40 -10.28 0.12 18.61
CA PHE A 40 -8.94 -0.42 18.37
C PHE A 40 -8.99 -1.70 17.52
N LEU A 41 -9.90 -2.62 17.81
CA LEU A 41 -10.04 -3.87 17.06
C LEU A 41 -10.43 -3.63 15.60
N ILE A 42 -11.31 -2.66 15.34
CA ILE A 42 -11.69 -2.25 13.98
C ILE A 42 -10.47 -1.67 13.23
N ILE A 43 -9.71 -0.79 13.86
CA ILE A 43 -8.50 -0.20 13.26
C ILE A 43 -7.47 -1.28 12.95
N ALA A 44 -7.21 -2.19 13.91
CA ALA A 44 -6.30 -3.31 13.71
C ALA A 44 -6.75 -4.20 12.54
N GLY A 45 -8.04 -4.52 12.45
CA GLY A 45 -8.61 -5.26 11.33
C GLY A 45 -8.41 -4.57 9.98
N CYS A 46 -8.63 -3.26 9.91
CA CYS A 46 -8.37 -2.47 8.69
C CYS A 46 -6.90 -2.48 8.30
N ILE A 47 -5.97 -2.37 9.26
CA ILE A 47 -4.53 -2.43 8.99
C ILE A 47 -4.16 -3.80 8.44
N VAL A 48 -4.59 -4.88 9.09
CA VAL A 48 -4.30 -6.26 8.64
C VAL A 48 -4.89 -6.52 7.26
N GLY A 49 -6.15 -6.15 7.02
CA GLY A 49 -6.79 -6.30 5.72
C GLY A 49 -6.12 -5.45 4.64
N GLY A 50 -5.71 -4.23 4.97
CA GLY A 50 -4.97 -3.34 4.08
C GLY A 50 -3.60 -3.90 3.71
N LEU A 51 -2.85 -4.47 4.66
CA LEU A 51 -1.55 -5.09 4.42
C LEU A 51 -1.67 -6.35 3.55
N ILE A 52 -2.68 -7.19 3.80
CA ILE A 52 -2.95 -8.38 2.97
C ILE A 52 -3.33 -7.94 1.55
N GLY A 53 -4.25 -6.98 1.42
CA GLY A 53 -4.64 -6.43 0.12
C GLY A 53 -3.48 -5.81 -0.64
N PHE A 54 -2.62 -5.05 0.05
CA PHE A 54 -1.41 -4.47 -0.52
C PHE A 54 -0.40 -5.54 -0.94
N SER A 55 -0.21 -6.59 -0.13
CA SER A 55 0.67 -7.71 -0.49
C SER A 55 0.18 -8.45 -1.74
N VAL A 56 -1.13 -8.67 -1.87
CA VAL A 56 -1.70 -9.31 -3.06
C VAL A 56 -1.57 -8.38 -4.27
N TYR A 57 -1.90 -7.10 -4.11
CA TYR A 57 -1.79 -6.11 -5.17
C TYR A 57 -0.35 -5.98 -5.70
N THR A 58 0.63 -5.88 -4.82
CA THR A 58 2.06 -5.79 -5.19
C THR A 58 2.59 -7.08 -5.82
N MET A 59 2.04 -8.25 -5.46
CA MET A 59 2.36 -9.51 -6.13
C MET A 59 1.84 -9.57 -7.57
N TYR A 60 0.62 -9.05 -7.82
CA TYR A 60 0.01 -9.09 -9.16
C TYR A 60 0.46 -7.96 -10.08
N HIS A 61 0.75 -6.77 -9.56
CA HIS A 61 1.17 -5.61 -10.36
C HIS A 61 2.69 -5.40 -10.36
N GLY A 62 3.42 -6.25 -9.63
CA GLY A 62 4.85 -6.11 -9.42
C GLY A 62 5.16 -4.90 -8.54
N LEU A 63 6.20 -5.00 -7.71
CA LEU A 63 6.90 -3.84 -7.15
C LEU A 63 7.85 -3.21 -8.19
N ASP A 64 7.58 -3.46 -9.47
CA ASP A 64 8.44 -3.03 -10.53
C ASP A 64 8.14 -1.56 -10.81
N ASP A 65 8.77 -0.71 -9.99
CA ASP A 65 8.98 0.71 -10.24
C ASP A 65 9.87 0.91 -11.50
N SER A 66 9.95 -0.05 -12.42
CA SER A 66 10.69 0.02 -13.69
C SER A 66 10.18 1.11 -14.61
N ASP A 67 8.93 1.54 -14.44
CA ASP A 67 8.39 2.71 -15.14
C ASP A 67 8.87 4.05 -14.51
N ARG A 68 9.41 4.01 -13.28
CA ARG A 68 9.94 5.19 -12.56
C ARG A 68 11.45 5.19 -12.38
N MET A 69 12.10 4.03 -12.41
CA MET A 69 13.54 3.92 -12.54
C MET A 69 13.86 4.23 -13.99
N LYS A 70 14.19 5.49 -14.25
CA LYS A 70 14.80 5.94 -15.51
C LYS A 70 15.87 4.93 -15.90
N ASP A 71 15.56 4.08 -16.88
CA ASP A 71 16.51 3.15 -17.42
C ASP A 71 17.76 3.94 -17.78
N VAL A 72 18.88 3.56 -17.15
CA VAL A 72 20.16 4.23 -17.34
C VAL A 72 20.45 4.15 -18.83
N SER A 73 20.65 5.32 -19.46
CA SER A 73 20.86 5.41 -20.91
C SER A 73 21.92 4.40 -21.35
N HIS A 74 21.75 3.79 -22.52
CA HIS A 74 22.64 2.74 -23.01
C HIS A 74 24.13 3.12 -22.88
N GLU A 75 24.46 4.36 -23.20
CA GLU A 75 25.80 4.93 -23.07
C GLU A 75 26.28 5.00 -21.61
N GLN A 76 25.41 5.40 -20.68
CA GLN A 76 25.73 5.43 -19.26
C GLN A 76 25.95 4.02 -18.71
N ARG A 77 25.14 3.05 -19.15
CA ARG A 77 25.28 1.64 -18.75
C ARG A 77 26.58 1.04 -19.28
N LYS A 78 26.96 1.37 -20.52
CA LYS A 78 28.24 0.99 -21.14
C LYS A 78 29.42 1.60 -20.37
N TYR A 79 29.37 2.90 -20.11
CA TYR A 79 30.39 3.62 -19.34
C TYR A 79 30.59 3.06 -17.91
N MET A 80 29.51 2.80 -17.17
CA MET A 80 29.60 2.22 -15.82
C MET A 80 30.18 0.81 -15.83
N ARG A 81 29.85 0.01 -16.84
CA ARG A 81 30.43 -1.33 -17.03
C ARG A 81 31.93 -1.24 -17.31
N GLU A 82 32.34 -0.40 -18.26
CA GLU A 82 33.75 -0.19 -18.59
C GLU A 82 34.57 0.31 -17.39
N THR A 83 34.03 1.28 -16.65
CA THR A 83 34.69 1.83 -15.46
C THR A 83 34.90 0.75 -14.39
N ARG A 84 33.89 -0.10 -14.16
CA ARG A 84 34.00 -1.23 -13.23
C ARG A 84 35.10 -2.22 -13.66
N HIS A 85 35.19 -2.53 -14.96
CA HIS A 85 36.24 -3.43 -15.46
C HIS A 85 37.65 -2.82 -15.33
N ARG A 86 37.82 -1.52 -15.62
CA ARG A 86 39.10 -0.84 -15.42
C ARG A 86 39.55 -0.87 -13.97
N TYR A 87 38.62 -0.64 -13.04
CA TYR A 87 38.92 -0.68 -11.61
C TYR A 87 39.31 -2.09 -11.14
N LEU A 88 38.61 -3.14 -11.60
CA LEU A 88 38.97 -4.53 -11.30
C LEU A 88 40.34 -4.91 -11.87
N ASN A 89 40.69 -4.44 -13.06
CA ASN A 89 42.00 -4.68 -13.65
C ASN A 89 43.11 -3.96 -12.88
N MET A 90 42.86 -2.74 -12.40
CA MET A 90 43.79 -2.02 -11.52
C MET A 90 43.99 -2.78 -10.19
N LEU A 91 42.91 -3.26 -9.58
CA LEU A 91 42.95 -4.08 -8.37
C LEU A 91 43.73 -5.39 -8.57
N ALA A 92 43.54 -6.06 -9.71
CA ALA A 92 44.27 -7.29 -10.04
C ALA A 92 45.78 -7.03 -10.15
N PHE A 93 46.17 -5.88 -10.69
CA PHE A 93 47.57 -5.45 -10.76
C PHE A 93 48.14 -5.14 -9.37
N GLU A 94 47.41 -4.39 -8.54
CA GLU A 94 47.81 -4.06 -7.17
C GLU A 94 47.95 -5.31 -6.29
N ALA A 95 47.04 -6.28 -6.45
CA ALA A 95 47.09 -7.57 -5.76
C ALA A 95 48.19 -8.51 -6.27
N ARG A 96 48.99 -8.09 -7.28
CA ARG A 96 50.00 -8.91 -7.97
C ARG A 96 49.43 -10.23 -8.50
N ARG A 97 48.18 -10.18 -8.98
CA ARG A 97 47.42 -11.29 -9.56
C ARG A 97 47.14 -11.01 -11.03
N PRO A 98 48.17 -10.97 -11.89
CA PRO A 98 48.02 -10.63 -13.31
C PRO A 98 47.18 -11.64 -14.09
N GLU A 99 46.95 -12.83 -13.53
CA GLU A 99 46.06 -13.85 -14.10
C GLU A 99 44.57 -13.46 -14.08
N LEU A 100 44.18 -12.49 -13.25
CA LEU A 100 42.80 -12.03 -13.09
C LEU A 100 42.45 -10.84 -13.97
N VAL A 101 43.38 -10.36 -14.81
CA VAL A 101 43.14 -9.23 -15.72
C VAL A 101 42.18 -9.66 -16.82
N VAL A 102 41.01 -9.01 -16.88
CA VAL A 102 39.98 -9.30 -17.88
C VAL A 102 40.15 -8.34 -19.06
N PRO A 103 40.30 -8.82 -20.30
CA PRO A 103 40.38 -7.97 -21.48
C PRO A 103 39.06 -7.23 -21.69
N ILE A 104 39.13 -5.90 -21.81
CA ILE A 104 37.99 -5.06 -22.15
C ILE A 104 37.76 -5.25 -23.65
N ARG A 105 36.95 -6.24 -24.02
CA ARG A 105 36.43 -6.34 -25.38
C ARG A 105 35.37 -5.26 -25.52
N GLU A 106 35.64 -4.28 -26.38
CA GLU A 106 34.59 -3.44 -26.93
C GLU A 106 33.62 -4.41 -27.64
N VAL A 107 32.49 -4.69 -27.00
CA VAL A 107 31.37 -5.32 -27.70
C VAL A 107 30.80 -4.19 -28.55
N ASP A 108 31.37 -4.05 -29.74
CA ASP A 108 30.77 -3.32 -30.83
C ASP A 108 29.38 -3.92 -31.04
N ALA A 109 28.37 -3.10 -30.77
CA ALA A 109 27.00 -3.34 -31.19
C ALA A 109 26.80 -2.76 -32.58
#